data_AF-A0A7S3B1V4-F1
#
_entry.id   AF-A0A7S3B1V4-F1
#
_cell.length_a   1.000
_cell.length_b   1.000
_cell.length_c   1.000
_cell.angle_alpha   90.00
_cell.angle_beta   90.00
_cell.angle_gamma   90.00
#
_symmetry.space_group_name_H-M   'P 1'
#
loop_
_entity.id
_entity.type
_entity.pdbx_description
1 polymer ?
#
loop_
_entity_poly.entity_id
_entity_poly.type
_entity_poly.pdbx_seq_one_letter_code
_entity_poly.pdbx_strand_id
1 'polypeptide(L)'
;AGQLGLCYPMGLLASLTFGSLISATDPVTVLAVFQALGVKADLFSMVFGESVLNDAVAIVLSRTLLSFLLVPVSAATVANAALSFVIIFGGSMLIGAIYGGFSSLAFKYLKLSHHDTEGQQIDNKFVELGIAFCFPWSGYFTAEALQLSGIV
;
A
#
# COMPACT_ATOMS: atom_id res chain seq x y z
N ALA A 1 -5.37 -16.57 25.90
CA ALA A 1 -5.67 -17.67 24.95
C ALA A 1 -4.48 -18.62 24.78
N GLY A 2 -3.31 -18.17 24.27
CA GLY A 2 -2.13 -19.02 24.09
C GLY A 2 -1.47 -19.52 25.40
N GLN A 3 -1.23 -18.65 26.39
CA GLN A 3 -0.66 -19.06 27.69
C GLN A 3 -1.61 -19.91 28.55
N LEU A 4 -2.91 -19.91 28.21
CA LEU A 4 -3.94 -20.70 28.88
C LEU A 4 -4.13 -22.10 28.24
N GLY A 5 -3.32 -22.47 27.23
CA GLY A 5 -3.37 -23.77 26.58
C GLY A 5 -4.55 -23.98 25.61
N LEU A 6 -5.33 -22.93 25.32
CA LEU A 6 -6.47 -22.99 24.40
C LEU A 6 -6.06 -22.81 22.93
N CYS A 7 -4.86 -22.31 22.68
CA CYS A 7 -4.28 -22.08 21.36
C CYS A 7 -2.78 -22.37 21.40
N TYR A 8 -2.15 -22.53 20.23
CA TYR A 8 -0.71 -22.73 20.14
C TYR A 8 0.06 -21.60 20.88
N PRO A 9 1.02 -21.95 21.76
CA PRO A 9 1.77 -20.95 22.52
C PRO A 9 2.72 -20.21 21.58
N MET A 10 2.35 -18.98 21.24
CA MET A 10 3.20 -18.04 20.48
C MET A 10 3.88 -17.07 21.44
N GLY A 11 5.16 -16.78 21.19
CA GLY A 11 5.86 -15.68 21.86
C GLY A 11 5.26 -14.33 21.50
N LEU A 12 5.47 -13.30 22.33
CA LEU A 12 4.91 -11.96 22.13
C LEU A 12 5.22 -11.41 20.72
N LEU A 13 6.47 -11.50 20.29
CA LEU A 13 6.88 -11.01 18.97
C LEU A 13 6.20 -11.78 17.83
N ALA A 14 6.09 -13.11 17.95
CA ALA A 14 5.36 -13.92 16.98
C ALA A 14 3.87 -13.56 16.93
N SER A 15 3.25 -13.25 18.07
CA SER A 15 1.85 -12.80 18.11
C SER A 15 1.65 -11.41 17.51
N LEU A 16 2.60 -10.49 17.68
CA LEU A 16 2.57 -9.17 17.06
C LEU A 16 2.75 -9.26 15.54
N THR A 17 3.71 -10.06 15.06
CA THR A 17 3.92 -10.29 13.62
C THR A 17 2.71 -10.99 13.00
N PHE A 18 2.11 -11.96 13.69
CA PHE A 18 0.87 -12.58 13.22
C PHE A 18 -0.26 -11.56 13.15
N GLY A 19 -0.42 -10.73 14.20
CA GLY A 19 -1.40 -9.65 14.25
C GLY A 19 -1.24 -8.65 13.12
N SER A 20 -0.01 -8.24 12.79
CA SER A 20 0.26 -7.31 11.70
C SER A 20 -0.07 -7.93 10.33
N LEU A 21 0.19 -9.22 10.13
CA LEU A 21 -0.12 -9.93 8.89
C LEU A 21 -1.63 -10.05 8.65
N ILE A 22 -2.41 -10.36 9.68
CA ILE A 22 -3.87 -10.49 9.57
C ILE A 22 -4.61 -9.16 9.68
N SER A 23 -3.91 -8.07 10.00
CA SER A 23 -4.51 -6.74 10.11
C SER A 23 -5.05 -6.27 8.77
N ALA A 24 -4.39 -6.60 7.66
CA ALA A 24 -4.80 -6.27 6.30
C ALA A 24 -6.24 -6.75 6.02
N THR A 25 -7.09 -5.83 5.55
CA THR A 25 -8.53 -6.08 5.33
C THR A 25 -8.89 -5.85 3.88
N ASP A 26 -9.30 -6.91 3.19
CA ASP A 26 -9.82 -6.82 1.81
C ASP A 26 -11.35 -6.62 1.80
N PRO A 27 -11.87 -5.46 1.35
CA PRO A 27 -13.29 -5.16 1.36
C PRO A 27 -13.96 -5.53 0.03
N VAL A 28 -13.27 -6.15 -0.94
CA VAL A 28 -13.77 -6.37 -2.31
C VAL A 28 -15.19 -6.96 -2.34
N THR A 29 -15.47 -7.95 -1.50
CA THR A 29 -16.81 -8.56 -1.41
C THR A 29 -17.85 -7.58 -0.87
N VAL A 30 -17.51 -6.76 0.12
CA VAL A 30 -18.40 -5.75 0.73
C VAL A 30 -18.66 -4.61 -0.25
N LEU A 31 -17.63 -4.16 -0.96
CA LEU A 31 -17.72 -3.10 -1.97
C LEU A 31 -18.65 -3.51 -3.13
N ALA A 32 -18.62 -4.78 -3.56
CA ALA A 32 -19.54 -5.29 -4.58
C ALA A 32 -21.01 -5.23 -4.13
N VAL A 33 -21.29 -5.56 -2.86
CA VAL A 33 -22.64 -5.46 -2.28
C VAL A 33 -23.07 -4.00 -2.14
N PHE A 34 -22.17 -3.10 -1.74
CA PHE A 34 -22.48 -1.67 -1.63
C PHE A 34 -22.89 -1.05 -2.96
N GLN A 35 -22.24 -1.44 -4.05
CA GLN A 35 -22.62 -1.03 -5.40
C GLN A 35 -24.02 -1.56 -5.78
N ALA A 36 -24.30 -2.82 -5.48
CA ALA A 36 -25.62 -3.41 -5.75
C ALA A 36 -26.76 -2.74 -4.94
N LEU A 37 -26.46 -2.28 -3.73
CA LEU A 37 -27.41 -1.60 -2.83
C LEU A 37 -27.53 -0.08 -3.09
N GLY A 38 -26.75 0.49 -4.01
CA GLY A 38 -26.79 1.93 -4.30
C GLY A 38 -26.32 2.80 -3.13
N VAL A 39 -25.32 2.34 -2.38
CA VAL A 39 -24.74 3.08 -1.25
C VAL A 39 -24.07 4.38 -1.73
N LYS A 40 -24.05 5.42 -0.88
CA LYS A 40 -23.38 6.70 -1.17
C LYS A 40 -21.91 6.49 -1.54
N ALA A 41 -21.47 7.17 -2.60
CA ALA A 41 -20.08 7.14 -3.07
C ALA A 41 -19.06 7.47 -1.97
N ASP A 42 -19.40 8.37 -1.05
CA ASP A 42 -18.52 8.74 0.07
C ASP A 42 -18.17 7.55 0.96
N LEU A 43 -19.15 6.68 1.27
CA LEU A 43 -18.92 5.50 2.11
C LEU A 43 -18.10 4.45 1.36
N PHE A 44 -18.34 4.30 0.04
CA PHE A 44 -17.54 3.44 -0.82
C PHE A 44 -16.07 3.88 -0.82
N SER A 45 -15.81 5.17 -1.06
CA SER A 45 -14.44 5.72 -1.10
C SER A 45 -13.74 5.63 0.25
N MET A 46 -14.46 5.81 1.35
CA MET A 46 -13.89 5.69 2.71
C MET A 46 -13.44 4.26 3.02
N VAL A 47 -14.31 3.27 2.81
CA VAL A 47 -13.99 1.86 3.08
C VAL A 47 -12.90 1.34 2.14
N PHE A 48 -12.95 1.72 0.86
CA PHE A 48 -11.87 1.38 -0.08
C PHE A 48 -10.53 1.98 0.37
N GLY A 49 -10.52 3.27 0.75
CA GLY A 49 -9.32 3.95 1.20
C GLY A 49 -8.74 3.36 2.49
N GLU A 50 -9.58 3.02 3.46
CA GLU A 50 -9.18 2.36 4.71
C GLU A 50 -8.45 1.05 4.43
N SER A 51 -9.02 0.20 3.58
CA SER A 51 -8.43 -1.08 3.22
C SER A 51 -7.09 -0.95 2.50
N VAL A 52 -6.99 -0.05 1.52
CA VAL A 52 -5.72 0.19 0.81
C VAL A 52 -4.63 0.68 1.76
N LEU A 53 -4.96 1.61 2.67
CA LEU A 53 -4.01 2.12 3.66
C LEU A 53 -3.61 1.01 4.65
N ASN A 54 -4.56 0.17 5.05
CA ASN A 54 -4.33 -0.92 5.99
C ASN A 54 -3.41 -2.00 5.39
N ASP A 55 -3.55 -2.35 4.11
CA ASP A 55 -2.63 -3.27 3.42
C ASP A 55 -1.19 -2.72 3.42
N ALA A 56 -1.03 -1.43 3.13
CA ALA A 56 0.26 -0.74 3.16
C ALA A 56 0.89 -0.72 4.58
N VAL A 57 0.11 -0.46 5.61
CA VAL A 57 0.59 -0.46 7.00
C VAL A 57 0.93 -1.87 7.47
N ALA A 58 0.08 -2.85 7.19
CA ALA A 58 0.23 -4.25 7.58
C ALA A 58 1.54 -4.85 7.05
N ILE A 59 1.89 -4.61 5.78
CA ILE A 59 3.11 -5.15 5.20
C ILE A 59 4.37 -4.49 5.77
N VAL A 60 4.39 -3.17 5.97
CA VAL A 60 5.55 -2.47 6.54
C VAL A 60 5.74 -2.86 8.00
N LEU A 61 4.65 -2.96 8.77
CA LEU A 61 4.70 -3.40 10.16
C LEU A 61 5.19 -4.85 10.26
N SER A 62 4.70 -5.74 9.40
CA SER A 62 5.14 -7.13 9.37
C SER A 62 6.63 -7.27 9.01
N ARG A 63 7.10 -6.57 7.97
CA ARG A 63 8.53 -6.55 7.57
C ARG A 63 9.41 -6.01 8.71
N THR A 64 8.95 -4.96 9.39
CA THR A 64 9.66 -4.37 10.53
C THR A 64 9.76 -5.38 11.68
N LEU A 65 8.65 -5.98 12.11
CA LEU A 65 8.63 -6.95 13.21
C LEU A 65 9.44 -8.22 12.89
N LEU A 66 9.39 -8.70 11.64
CA LEU A 66 10.20 -9.83 11.18
C LEU A 66 11.71 -9.56 11.28
N SER A 67 12.14 -8.31 11.05
CA SER A 67 13.55 -7.92 11.15
C SER A 67 14.10 -8.01 12.58
N PHE A 68 13.23 -7.98 13.59
CA PHE A 68 13.62 -8.10 15.01
C PHE A 68 13.41 -9.50 15.59
N LEU A 69 12.97 -10.48 14.78
CA LEU A 69 12.68 -11.85 15.27
C LEU A 69 13.89 -12.55 15.90
N LEU A 70 15.09 -12.17 15.46
CA LEU A 70 16.37 -12.75 15.90
C LEU A 70 17.15 -11.84 16.85
N VAL A 71 16.59 -10.68 17.23
CA VAL A 71 17.25 -9.68 18.07
C VAL A 71 16.66 -9.72 19.49
N PRO A 72 17.49 -9.69 20.56
CA PRO A 72 16.98 -9.63 21.92
C PRO A 72 16.12 -8.38 22.12
N VAL A 73 14.93 -8.56 22.67
CA VAL A 73 13.96 -7.47 22.89
C VAL A 73 14.46 -6.56 24.02
N SER A 74 14.71 -5.30 23.69
CA SER A 74 15.09 -4.23 24.62
C SER A 74 14.27 -2.96 24.29
N ALA A 75 14.16 -2.03 25.24
CA ALA A 75 13.51 -0.75 24.98
C ALA A 75 14.12 -0.01 23.78
N ALA A 76 15.44 -0.14 23.59
CA ALA A 76 16.14 0.43 22.44
C ALA A 76 15.74 -0.23 21.11
N THR A 77 15.51 -1.54 21.08
CA THR A 77 15.10 -2.24 19.85
C THR A 77 13.68 -1.91 19.46
N VAL A 78 12.78 -1.71 20.44
CA VAL A 78 11.40 -1.26 20.19
C VAL A 78 11.39 0.17 19.64
N ALA A 79 12.20 1.07 20.20
CA ALA A 79 12.33 2.44 19.68
C ALA A 79 12.88 2.44 18.24
N ASN A 80 13.90 1.62 17.97
CA ASN A 80 14.42 1.46 16.61
C ASN A 80 13.39 0.87 15.66
N ALA A 81 12.58 -0.10 16.09
CA ALA A 81 11.50 -0.66 15.27
C ALA A 81 10.47 0.41 14.89
N ALA A 82 10.04 1.24 15.85
CA ALA A 82 9.11 2.32 15.60
C ALA A 82 9.70 3.35 14.61
N LEU A 83 10.97 3.71 14.77
CA LEU A 83 11.66 4.63 13.86
C LEU A 83 11.80 4.04 12.46
N SER A 84 12.22 2.78 12.35
CA SER A 84 12.31 2.06 11.07
C SER A 84 10.96 2.00 10.36
N PHE A 85 9.87 1.74 11.08
CA PHE A 85 8.52 1.76 10.52
C PHE A 85 8.20 3.14 9.91
N VAL A 86 8.43 4.23 10.63
CA VAL A 86 8.16 5.60 10.15
C VAL A 86 8.99 5.93 8.92
N ILE A 87 10.27 5.57 8.92
CA ILE A 87 11.19 5.81 7.78
C ILE A 87 10.76 5.01 6.57
N ILE A 88 10.49 3.70 6.73
CA ILE A 88 10.10 2.82 5.62
C ILE A 88 8.75 3.27 5.06
N PHE A 89 7.73 3.45 5.91
CA PHE A 89 6.40 3.86 5.48
C PHE A 89 6.41 5.25 4.83
N GLY A 90 6.97 6.25 5.51
CA GLY A 90 7.01 7.63 5.01
C GLY A 90 7.90 7.80 3.78
N GLY A 91 9.04 7.11 3.73
CA GLY A 91 9.92 7.12 2.56
C GLY A 91 9.27 6.49 1.33
N SER A 92 8.58 5.36 1.51
CA SER A 92 7.86 4.68 0.41
C SER A 92 6.74 5.56 -0.14
N MET A 93 5.91 6.11 0.76
CA MET A 93 4.83 7.04 0.40
C MET A 93 5.34 8.26 -0.38
N LEU A 94 6.50 8.80 0.01
CA LEU A 94 7.11 9.93 -0.70
C LEU A 94 7.55 9.55 -2.12
N ILE A 95 8.16 8.38 -2.30
CA ILE A 95 8.54 7.87 -3.63
C ILE A 95 7.29 7.65 -4.48
N GLY A 96 6.25 7.01 -3.94
CA GLY A 96 4.98 6.83 -4.62
C GLY A 96 4.37 8.16 -5.07
N ALA A 97 4.37 9.18 -4.20
CA ALA A 97 3.89 10.51 -4.53
C ALA A 97 4.72 11.20 -5.64
N ILE A 98 6.04 11.04 -5.63
CA ILE A 98 6.94 11.59 -6.67
C ILE A 98 6.64 10.94 -8.03
N TYR A 99 6.60 9.61 -8.11
CA TYR A 99 6.32 8.89 -9.35
C TYR A 99 4.89 9.10 -9.86
N GLY A 100 3.90 9.17 -8.95
CA GLY A 100 2.53 9.55 -9.28
C GLY A 100 2.43 10.98 -9.82
N GLY A 101 3.16 11.92 -9.21
CA GLY A 101 3.27 13.29 -9.69
C GLY A 101 3.90 13.39 -11.08
N PHE A 102 5.00 12.66 -11.32
CA PHE A 102 5.62 12.59 -12.66
C PHE A 102 4.70 11.96 -13.70
N SER A 103 3.97 10.90 -13.34
CA SER A 103 2.99 10.27 -14.22
C SER A 103 1.87 11.26 -14.59
N SER A 104 1.29 11.94 -13.60
CA SER A 104 0.28 12.99 -13.83
C SER A 104 0.79 14.11 -14.74
N LEU A 105 2.04 14.52 -14.53
CA LEU A 105 2.69 15.54 -15.34
C LEU A 105 2.93 15.06 -16.79
N ALA A 106 3.35 13.81 -16.98
CA ALA A 106 3.48 13.19 -18.29
C ALA A 106 2.14 13.16 -19.03
N PHE A 107 1.06 12.75 -18.36
CA PHE A 107 -0.29 12.79 -18.92
C PHE A 107 -0.72 14.21 -19.33
N LYS A 108 -0.40 15.21 -18.51
CA LYS A 108 -0.71 16.62 -18.80
C LYS A 108 0.05 17.14 -20.03
N TYR A 109 1.35 16.86 -20.15
CA TYR A 109 2.16 17.36 -21.26
C TYR A 109 1.91 16.63 -22.58
N LEU A 110 1.65 15.32 -22.52
CA LEU A 110 1.39 14.50 -23.71
C LEU A 110 -0.01 14.73 -24.29
N LYS A 111 -0.88 15.52 -23.62
CA LYS A 111 -2.26 15.85 -24.03
C LYS A 111 -3.05 14.61 -24.50
N LEU A 112 -2.82 13.46 -23.85
CA LEU A 112 -3.45 12.18 -24.20
C LEU A 112 -4.98 12.20 -24.00
N SER A 113 -5.48 13.16 -23.23
CA SER A 113 -6.89 13.30 -22.85
C SER A 113 -7.56 14.49 -23.54
N HIS A 114 -7.32 14.70 -24.85
CA HIS A 114 -8.17 15.62 -25.62
C HIS A 114 -9.39 14.88 -26.13
N HIS A 115 -10.54 15.20 -25.54
CA HIS A 115 -11.85 14.85 -26.06
C HIS A 115 -12.11 15.83 -27.21
N ASP A 116 -11.68 15.48 -28.43
CA ASP A 116 -12.05 16.28 -29.59
C ASP A 116 -13.58 16.30 -29.72
N THR A 117 -14.11 17.49 -29.94
CA THR A 117 -15.53 17.84 -30.11
C THR A 117 -16.17 17.10 -31.31
N GLU A 118 -15.39 16.35 -32.10
CA GLU A 118 -15.82 15.58 -33.27
C GLU A 118 -15.88 14.05 -33.07
N GLY A 119 -15.72 13.54 -31.84
CA GLY A 119 -16.01 12.13 -31.54
C GLY A 119 -15.03 11.10 -32.12
N GLN A 120 -13.87 11.53 -32.62
CA GLN A 120 -12.80 10.63 -33.07
C GLN A 120 -11.59 10.72 -32.12
N GLN A 121 -11.46 9.73 -31.23
CA GLN A 121 -10.25 9.54 -30.42
C GLN A 121 -9.06 9.27 -31.34
N ILE A 122 -8.02 10.11 -31.30
CA ILE A 122 -6.70 9.71 -31.79
C ILE A 122 -6.16 8.70 -30.77
N ASP A 123 -6.33 7.42 -31.07
CA ASP A 123 -6.05 6.25 -30.21
C ASP A 123 -4.56 6.10 -29.85
N ASN A 124 -4.05 6.90 -28.91
CA ASN A 124 -2.77 6.64 -28.26
C ASN A 124 -2.95 5.83 -26.95
N LYS A 125 -3.96 4.96 -26.92
CA LYS A 125 -4.25 4.06 -25.79
C LYS A 125 -3.04 3.23 -25.37
N PHE A 126 -2.19 2.86 -26.32
CA PHE A 126 -0.93 2.15 -26.04
C PHE A 126 0.07 2.98 -25.23
N VAL A 127 0.14 4.30 -25.47
CA VAL A 127 1.06 5.19 -24.74
C VAL A 127 0.51 5.48 -23.35
N GLU A 128 -0.79 5.73 -23.23
CA GLU A 128 -1.46 5.87 -21.93
C GLU A 128 -1.29 4.62 -21.07
N LEU A 129 -1.51 3.44 -21.64
CA LEU A 129 -1.30 2.17 -20.98
C LEU A 129 0.18 1.98 -20.59
N GLY A 130 1.10 2.31 -21.49
CA GLY A 130 2.54 2.24 -21.24
C GLY A 130 2.97 3.11 -20.06
N ILE A 131 2.48 4.35 -19.97
CA ILE A 131 2.75 5.26 -18.85
C ILE A 131 2.13 4.73 -17.56
N ALA A 132 0.87 4.29 -17.62
CA ALA A 132 0.15 3.72 -16.48
C ALA A 132 0.83 2.47 -15.90
N PHE A 133 1.55 1.70 -16.70
CA PHE A 133 2.38 0.59 -16.22
C PHE A 133 3.79 1.03 -15.80
N CYS A 134 4.51 1.77 -16.63
CA CYS A 134 5.93 2.04 -16.40
C CYS A 134 6.20 2.90 -15.15
N PHE A 135 5.37 3.90 -14.86
CA PHE A 135 5.59 4.79 -13.71
C PHE A 135 5.40 4.10 -12.35
N PRO A 136 4.31 3.35 -12.10
CA PRO A 136 4.18 2.59 -10.86
C PRO A 136 5.29 1.54 -10.68
N TRP A 137 5.65 0.80 -11.74
CA TRP A 137 6.72 -0.20 -11.66
C TRP A 137 8.09 0.42 -11.38
N SER A 138 8.40 1.58 -11.97
CA SER A 138 9.65 2.28 -11.67
C SER A 138 9.67 2.78 -10.22
N GLY A 139 8.56 3.34 -9.70
CA GLY A 139 8.43 3.68 -8.28
C GLY A 139 8.65 2.48 -7.35
N TYR A 140 8.03 1.33 -7.68
CA TYR A 140 8.21 0.06 -6.96
C TYR A 140 9.69 -0.35 -6.89
N PHE A 141 10.37 -0.41 -8.04
CA PHE A 141 11.78 -0.82 -8.08
C PHE A 141 12.70 0.17 -7.39
N THR A 142 12.43 1.47 -7.49
CA THR A 142 13.22 2.50 -6.78
C THR A 142 13.06 2.40 -5.28
N ALA A 143 11.84 2.17 -4.78
CA ALA A 143 11.59 1.98 -3.35
C ALA A 143 12.27 0.69 -2.83
N GLU A 144 12.13 -0.44 -3.52
CA GLU A 144 12.82 -1.68 -3.14
C GLU A 144 14.36 -1.54 -3.21
N ALA A 145 14.90 -0.80 -4.19
CA ALA A 145 16.33 -0.50 -4.28
C ALA A 145 16.86 0.33 -3.10
N LEU A 146 16.02 1.18 -2.51
CA LEU A 146 16.33 1.98 -1.33
C LEU A 146 16.03 1.25 -0.01
N GLN A 147 15.73 -0.05 -0.06
CA GLN A 147 15.29 -0.86 1.10
C GLN A 147 14.02 -0.32 1.78
N LEU A 148 13.21 0.41 1.02
CA LEU A 148 11.88 0.83 1.40
C LEU A 148 10.86 -0.21 0.89
N SER A 149 9.57 0.03 1.08
CA SER A 149 8.53 -0.89 0.60
C SER A 149 8.00 -0.41 -0.74
N GLY A 150 8.29 -1.11 -1.83
CA GLY A 150 7.74 -0.74 -3.15
C GLY A 150 6.22 -0.90 -3.29
N ILE A 151 5.59 -1.52 -2.30
CA ILE A 151 4.15 -1.78 -2.26
C ILE A 151 3.39 -0.56 -1.72
N VAL A 152 4.05 0.29 -0.93
CA VAL A 152 3.49 1.52 -0.33
C VAL A 152 3.77 2.71 -1.24
#